data_AF-A0A2N5YS62-F1
#
_entry.id   AF-A0A2N5YS62-F1
#
_cell.length_a   1.000
_cell.length_b   1.000
_cell.length_c   1.000
_cell.angle_alpha   90.00
_cell.angle_beta   90.00
_cell.angle_gamma   90.00
#
_symmetry.space_group_name_H-M   'P 1'
#
loop_
_entity.id
_entity.type
_entity.pdbx_description
1 polymer ?
#
loop_
_entity_poly.entity_id
_entity_poly.type
_entity_poly.pdbx_seq_one_letter_code
_entity_poly.pdbx_strand_id
1 'polypeptide(L)'
;MKNKFFFFLLILCIGFQYQLFAKDNKDILYESLNNVKKGKCIVSETYNTSYALSLRFVSRSRLVYGINIAGFSDGMTCGIALRGFTRDYTNGISVSGIHSIGTINGINFSLLTYADRLNGIGIGAINYWTTANGLVLGAFNLYGHKFNGVSVGLTNSIGYRSCVCGYCHAMSGLQIGLFNRARRNWGVQFGLINQSYNGKGVQFGLINIRSANPWYCRILPIVNFKMNKEEESKDKHLYESVRRL
;
A
#
# COMPACT_ATOMS: atom_id res chain seq x y z
N MET A 1 -11.92 41.33 19.32
CA MET A 1 -10.63 41.22 18.58
C MET A 1 -10.30 39.81 18.07
N LYS A 2 -10.73 38.72 18.72
CA LYS A 2 -10.42 37.33 18.29
C LYS A 2 -10.89 36.96 16.86
N ASN A 3 -12.04 37.47 16.41
CA ASN A 3 -12.59 37.10 15.10
C ASN A 3 -11.89 37.78 13.91
N LYS A 4 -11.28 38.95 14.12
CA LYS A 4 -10.54 39.66 13.06
C LYS A 4 -9.19 38.99 12.75
N PHE A 5 -8.55 38.40 13.77
CA PHE A 5 -7.32 37.63 13.61
C PHE A 5 -7.54 36.34 12.82
N PHE A 6 -8.66 35.63 13.08
CA PHE A 6 -9.02 34.44 12.32
C PHE A 6 -9.28 34.74 10.84
N PHE A 7 -9.97 35.85 10.54
CA PHE A 7 -10.21 36.29 9.17
C PHE A 7 -8.92 36.69 8.45
N PHE A 8 -8.00 37.36 9.16
CA PHE A 8 -6.69 37.72 8.63
C PHE A 8 -5.82 36.49 8.36
N LEU A 9 -5.85 35.49 9.24
CA LEU A 9 -5.18 34.20 9.04
C LEU A 9 -5.76 33.44 7.84
N LEU A 10 -7.09 33.46 7.66
CA LEU A 10 -7.78 32.85 6.53
C LEU A 10 -7.38 33.54 5.21
N ILE A 11 -7.31 34.87 5.18
CA ILE A 11 -6.85 35.65 4.02
C ILE A 11 -5.36 35.39 3.75
N LEU A 12 -4.54 35.22 4.78
CA LEU A 12 -3.13 34.80 4.64
C LEU A 12 -3.03 33.38 4.06
N CYS A 13 -3.86 32.44 4.51
CA CYS A 13 -3.90 31.08 3.94
C CYS A 13 -4.40 31.03 2.49
N ILE A 14 -5.27 31.97 2.08
CA ILE A 14 -5.76 32.08 0.70
C ILE A 14 -4.75 32.86 -0.18
N GLY A 15 -4.06 33.86 0.39
CA GLY A 15 -3.11 34.73 -0.31
C GLY A 15 -1.69 34.18 -0.43
N PHE A 16 -1.28 33.22 0.41
CA PHE A 16 0.07 32.62 0.38
C PHE A 16 0.17 31.48 -0.66
N GLN A 17 -0.30 31.72 -1.88
CA GLN A 17 -0.05 30.84 -3.03
C GLN A 17 1.22 31.22 -3.81
N TYR A 18 2.16 31.95 -3.19
CA TYR A 18 3.40 32.34 -3.85
C TYR A 18 4.34 31.13 -4.02
N GLN A 19 4.63 30.84 -5.29
CA GLN A 19 5.61 29.85 -5.72
C GLN A 19 7.01 30.43 -5.54
N LEU A 20 7.81 29.85 -4.63
CA LEU A 20 9.27 30.04 -4.65
C LEU A 20 9.82 29.17 -5.80
N PHE A 21 9.98 29.78 -6.98
CA PHE A 21 10.56 29.13 -8.15
C PHE A 21 12.05 28.83 -7.92
N ALA A 22 12.43 27.56 -7.96
CA ALA A 22 13.81 27.14 -8.19
C ALA A 22 14.06 27.09 -9.72
N LYS A 23 15.25 27.56 -10.12
CA LYS A 23 15.73 27.81 -11.49
C LYS A 23 15.67 26.57 -12.41
N ASP A 24 15.03 26.73 -13.58
CA ASP A 24 14.93 25.73 -14.65
C ASP A 24 16.30 25.34 -15.24
N ASN A 25 16.52 24.05 -15.49
CA ASN A 25 17.67 23.51 -16.24
C ASN A 25 17.11 22.56 -17.32
N LYS A 26 17.33 22.89 -18.60
CA LYS A 26 16.52 22.47 -19.76
C LYS A 26 16.91 21.15 -20.45
N ASP A 27 17.81 20.34 -19.91
CA ASP A 27 18.51 19.33 -20.73
C ASP A 27 18.03 17.87 -20.57
N ILE A 28 16.76 17.60 -20.26
CA ILE A 28 16.29 16.20 -20.10
C ILE A 28 14.91 15.97 -20.74
N LEU A 29 14.85 15.99 -22.07
CA LEU A 29 13.70 15.48 -22.83
C LEU A 29 14.00 14.09 -23.42
N TYR A 30 12.95 13.25 -23.49
CA TYR A 30 12.80 12.03 -24.33
C TYR A 30 12.76 10.63 -23.68
N GLU A 31 12.79 10.45 -22.36
CA GLU A 31 12.71 9.08 -21.76
C GLU A 31 11.48 8.81 -20.86
N SER A 32 10.47 9.68 -20.85
CA SER A 32 9.42 9.70 -19.80
C SER A 32 8.23 8.75 -20.02
N LEU A 33 7.76 8.53 -21.25
CA LEU A 33 6.44 7.91 -21.48
C LEU A 33 6.36 6.41 -21.12
N ASN A 34 7.46 5.66 -21.20
CA ASN A 34 7.49 4.24 -20.78
C ASN A 34 7.75 4.04 -19.27
N ASN A 35 8.18 5.09 -18.57
CA ASN A 35 8.64 5.02 -17.18
C ASN A 35 7.57 5.43 -16.15
N VAL A 36 6.55 6.19 -16.57
CA VAL A 36 5.37 6.54 -15.74
C VAL A 36 4.60 5.29 -15.30
N LYS A 37 4.47 4.26 -16.16
CA LYS A 37 3.88 2.97 -15.79
C LYS A 37 4.74 2.15 -14.81
N LYS A 38 6.02 2.50 -14.64
CA LYS A 38 6.99 1.81 -13.77
C LYS A 38 7.25 2.53 -12.45
N GLY A 39 6.52 3.62 -12.14
CA GLY A 39 6.69 4.35 -10.89
C GLY A 39 8.01 5.13 -10.78
N LYS A 40 8.72 5.34 -11.90
CA LYS A 40 9.89 6.22 -11.95
C LYS A 40 9.43 7.66 -12.14
N CYS A 41 9.94 8.55 -11.31
CA CYS A 41 9.67 9.99 -11.39
C CYS A 41 10.51 10.62 -12.51
N ILE A 42 10.07 10.52 -13.77
CA ILE A 42 10.79 11.14 -14.90
C ILE A 42 9.92 12.23 -15.53
N VAL A 43 10.55 13.41 -15.66
CA VAL A 43 10.00 14.69 -16.10
C VAL A 43 9.36 14.61 -17.49
N SER A 44 8.19 15.24 -17.64
CA SER A 44 7.66 15.68 -18.93
C SER A 44 7.17 17.13 -18.74
N GLU A 45 7.82 18.07 -19.42
CA GLU A 45 7.83 19.53 -19.13
C GLU A 45 6.52 20.30 -19.40
N THR A 46 5.38 19.66 -19.67
CA THR A 46 4.19 20.40 -20.14
C THR A 46 3.16 20.81 -19.07
N TYR A 47 3.41 20.58 -17.78
CA TYR A 47 2.37 20.82 -16.75
C TYR A 47 2.93 21.33 -15.42
N ASN A 48 2.09 22.04 -14.65
CA ASN A 48 2.33 22.62 -13.31
C ASN A 48 3.16 21.69 -12.40
N THR A 49 4.47 21.86 -12.46
CA THR A 49 5.48 21.17 -11.68
C THR A 49 5.93 22.12 -10.58
N SER A 50 6.03 21.62 -9.35
CA SER A 50 6.65 22.38 -8.25
C SER A 50 7.95 21.69 -7.87
N TYR A 51 9.04 22.46 -7.85
CA TYR A 51 10.37 21.99 -7.51
C TYR A 51 10.71 22.38 -6.06
N ALA A 52 11.40 21.48 -5.36
CA ALA A 52 11.96 21.62 -4.01
C ALA A 52 10.97 21.71 -2.83
N LEU A 53 10.04 22.67 -2.82
CA LEU A 53 9.09 22.86 -1.71
C LEU A 53 7.72 23.36 -2.21
N SER A 54 6.65 22.65 -1.87
CA SER A 54 5.26 23.04 -2.13
C SER A 54 4.52 23.17 -0.80
N LEU A 55 4.09 24.39 -0.46
CA LEU A 55 3.27 24.69 0.72
C LEU A 55 1.88 25.13 0.22
N ARG A 56 0.85 24.29 0.36
CA ARG A 56 -0.50 24.60 -0.17
C ARG A 56 -1.60 24.05 0.71
N PHE A 57 -2.69 24.77 0.93
CA PHE A 57 -3.86 24.14 1.57
C PHE A 57 -4.49 23.06 0.66
N VAL A 58 -4.57 23.35 -0.65
CA VAL A 58 -4.99 22.41 -1.70
C VAL A 58 -3.89 22.36 -2.77
N SER A 59 -3.24 21.22 -2.91
CA SER A 59 -2.27 20.94 -3.98
C SER A 59 -2.94 20.08 -5.05
N ARG A 60 -3.10 20.62 -6.26
CA ARG A 60 -3.53 19.86 -7.46
C ARG A 60 -2.41 19.77 -8.50
N SER A 61 -1.17 19.79 -8.04
CA SER A 61 0.00 19.73 -8.92
C SER A 61 0.15 18.32 -9.45
N ARG A 62 0.26 18.14 -10.78
CA ARG A 62 0.48 16.81 -11.38
C ARG A 62 1.75 16.15 -10.87
N LEU A 63 2.77 16.93 -10.52
CA LEU A 63 4.07 16.42 -10.07
C LEU A 63 4.75 17.42 -9.13
N VAL A 64 5.18 16.95 -7.96
CA VAL A 64 6.00 17.70 -7.01
C VAL A 64 7.29 16.93 -6.74
N TYR A 65 8.43 17.56 -7.00
CA TYR A 65 9.73 17.04 -6.61
C TYR A 65 10.19 17.73 -5.32
N GLY A 66 10.64 16.97 -4.33
CA GLY A 66 11.09 17.50 -3.04
C GLY A 66 10.03 17.37 -1.95
N ILE A 67 9.76 18.46 -1.22
CA ILE A 67 8.88 18.47 -0.04
C ILE A 67 7.51 19.03 -0.42
N ASN A 68 6.43 18.26 -0.19
CA ASN A 68 5.06 18.72 -0.39
C ASN A 68 4.30 18.71 0.94
N ILE A 69 4.00 19.90 1.46
CA ILE A 69 3.16 20.08 2.65
C ILE A 69 1.80 20.59 2.19
N ALA A 70 0.76 19.77 2.36
CA ALA A 70 -0.58 20.17 1.94
C ALA A 70 -1.74 19.62 2.77
N GLY A 71 -2.78 20.42 2.98
CA GLY A 71 -4.02 19.95 3.61
C GLY A 71 -4.69 18.85 2.79
N PHE A 72 -4.87 19.13 1.49
CA PHE A 72 -5.35 18.20 0.47
C PHE A 72 -4.34 18.14 -0.68
N SER A 73 -3.99 16.95 -1.15
CA SER A 73 -3.14 16.74 -2.33
C SER A 73 -3.79 15.79 -3.32
N ASP A 74 -3.73 16.15 -4.59
CA ASP A 74 -4.11 15.35 -5.76
C ASP A 74 -3.01 15.48 -6.82
N GLY A 75 -2.29 14.39 -7.12
CA GLY A 75 -1.14 14.40 -8.02
C GLY A 75 -0.08 13.33 -7.79
N MET A 76 1.17 13.65 -8.13
CA MET A 76 2.32 12.79 -7.89
C MET A 76 3.35 13.53 -7.04
N THR A 77 4.03 12.83 -6.14
CA THR A 77 5.15 13.41 -5.41
C THR A 77 6.32 12.47 -5.29
N CYS A 78 7.47 13.05 -5.54
CA CYS A 78 8.76 12.40 -5.60
C CYS A 78 9.64 13.07 -4.55
N GLY A 79 9.69 12.50 -3.34
CA GLY A 79 10.38 13.09 -2.20
C GLY A 79 9.62 12.87 -0.89
N ILE A 80 9.41 13.94 -0.11
CA ILE A 80 8.76 13.92 1.21
C ILE A 80 7.39 14.59 1.11
N ALA A 81 6.37 13.94 1.61
CA ALA A 81 4.99 14.42 1.60
C ALA A 81 4.43 14.49 3.02
N LEU A 82 3.98 15.66 3.46
CA LEU A 82 3.31 15.87 4.76
C LEU A 82 1.89 16.38 4.49
N ARG A 83 0.86 15.53 4.68
CA ARG A 83 -0.48 15.85 4.17
C ARG A 83 -1.63 15.50 5.10
N GLY A 84 -2.74 16.21 4.98
CA GLY A 84 -3.99 15.83 5.65
C GLY A 84 -4.68 14.68 4.91
N PHE A 85 -5.07 14.95 3.66
CA PHE A 85 -5.75 14.03 2.76
C PHE A 85 -5.00 13.95 1.42
N THR A 86 -4.84 12.74 0.86
CA THR A 86 -4.03 12.53 -0.35
C THR A 86 -4.72 11.59 -1.34
N ARG A 87 -4.66 11.90 -2.64
CA ARG A 87 -5.07 11.03 -3.76
C ARG A 87 -3.97 10.84 -4.79
N ASP A 88 -2.80 10.40 -4.34
CA ASP A 88 -1.57 10.57 -5.09
C ASP A 88 -0.75 9.31 -5.26
N TYR A 89 0.09 9.35 -6.30
CA TYR A 89 1.28 8.52 -6.36
C TYR A 89 2.38 9.14 -5.52
N THR A 90 2.94 8.38 -4.57
CA THR A 90 4.09 8.82 -3.79
C THR A 90 5.28 7.94 -4.09
N ASN A 91 6.38 8.54 -4.49
CA ASN A 91 7.69 7.90 -4.53
C ASN A 91 8.60 8.58 -3.52
N GLY A 92 8.92 7.91 -2.41
CA GLY A 92 9.68 8.45 -1.30
C GLY A 92 8.98 8.26 0.04
N ILE A 93 8.90 9.31 0.85
CA ILE A 93 8.34 9.28 2.19
C ILE A 93 7.03 10.06 2.21
N SER A 94 5.97 9.47 2.73
CA SER A 94 4.69 10.15 2.93
C SER A 94 4.22 10.00 4.36
N VAL A 95 3.76 11.11 4.94
CA VAL A 95 3.06 11.18 6.21
C VAL A 95 1.71 11.79 5.91
N SER A 96 0.64 11.03 6.12
CA SER A 96 -0.72 11.49 5.82
C SER A 96 -1.72 11.14 6.91
N GLY A 97 -2.71 12.00 7.16
CA GLY A 97 -3.85 11.60 8.00
C GLY A 97 -4.63 10.46 7.32
N ILE A 98 -5.15 10.77 6.14
CA ILE A 98 -5.87 9.84 5.27
C ILE A 98 -5.20 9.79 3.91
N HIS A 99 -4.78 8.60 3.49
CA HIS A 99 -4.24 8.36 2.17
C HIS A 99 -5.26 7.54 1.37
N SER A 100 -5.74 8.07 0.26
CA SER A 100 -6.81 7.45 -0.52
C SER A 100 -6.47 7.53 -2.01
N ILE A 101 -6.20 6.41 -2.66
CA ILE A 101 -5.95 6.27 -4.12
C ILE A 101 -4.48 6.52 -4.48
N GLY A 102 -3.88 5.55 -5.18
CA GLY A 102 -2.52 5.65 -5.73
C GLY A 102 -1.62 4.44 -5.48
N THR A 103 -0.40 4.54 -6.02
CA THR A 103 0.72 3.63 -5.69
C THR A 103 1.72 4.37 -4.81
N ILE A 104 2.18 3.70 -3.76
CA ILE A 104 3.24 4.16 -2.88
C ILE A 104 4.48 3.31 -3.13
N ASN A 105 5.55 3.96 -3.57
CA ASN A 105 6.89 3.38 -3.64
C ASN A 105 7.74 4.05 -2.56
N GLY A 106 8.13 3.32 -1.52
CA GLY A 106 8.90 3.87 -0.40
C GLY A 106 8.20 3.71 0.96
N ILE A 107 8.22 4.75 1.78
CA ILE A 107 7.73 4.71 3.16
C ILE A 107 6.44 5.53 3.28
N ASN A 108 5.39 4.94 3.82
CA ASN A 108 4.14 5.62 4.15
C ASN A 108 3.86 5.49 5.64
N PHE A 109 3.53 6.60 6.27
CA PHE A 109 3.00 6.69 7.61
C PHE A 109 1.62 7.35 7.53
N SER A 110 0.54 6.61 7.76
CA SER A 110 -0.80 7.20 7.75
C SER A 110 -1.72 6.62 8.80
N LEU A 111 -2.70 7.39 9.29
CA LEU A 111 -3.67 6.83 10.22
C LEU A 111 -4.58 5.84 9.48
N LEU A 112 -5.11 6.26 8.33
CA LEU A 112 -5.97 5.46 7.45
C LEU A 112 -5.37 5.46 6.04
N THR A 113 -5.18 4.28 5.47
CA THR A 113 -4.70 4.12 4.10
C THR A 113 -5.66 3.28 3.27
N TYR A 114 -5.98 3.76 2.08
CA TYR A 114 -6.70 3.06 1.03
C TYR A 114 -5.92 3.26 -0.27
N ALA A 115 -5.08 2.32 -0.68
CA ALA A 115 -4.29 2.46 -1.90
C ALA A 115 -4.21 1.18 -2.73
N ASP A 116 -3.85 1.32 -4.00
CA ASP A 116 -3.85 0.20 -4.94
C ASP A 116 -2.59 -0.65 -4.80
N ARG A 117 -1.45 0.01 -4.61
CA ARG A 117 -0.17 -0.70 -4.52
C ARG A 117 0.74 -0.05 -3.50
N LEU A 118 1.33 -0.87 -2.65
CA LEU A 118 2.49 -0.52 -1.84
C LEU A 118 3.71 -1.30 -2.35
N ASN A 119 4.82 -0.63 -2.59
CA ASN A 119 6.13 -1.22 -2.78
C ASN A 119 7.10 -0.56 -1.79
N GLY A 120 7.26 -1.15 -0.60
CA GLY A 120 8.10 -0.59 0.46
C GLY A 120 7.55 -0.83 1.85
N ILE A 121 7.49 0.23 2.67
CA ILE A 121 7.09 0.18 4.08
C ILE A 121 5.80 0.98 4.27
N GLY A 122 4.76 0.37 4.81
CA GLY A 122 3.50 1.04 5.16
C GLY A 122 3.23 0.92 6.65
N ILE A 123 3.06 2.04 7.34
CA ILE A 123 2.76 2.11 8.77
C ILE A 123 1.45 2.83 8.94
N GLY A 124 0.48 2.22 9.61
CA GLY A 124 -0.78 2.89 9.88
C GLY A 124 -1.74 2.15 10.78
N ALA A 125 -2.78 2.82 11.29
CA ALA A 125 -3.75 2.13 12.14
C ALA A 125 -4.61 1.17 11.32
N ILE A 126 -5.14 1.66 10.20
CA ILE A 126 -5.94 0.87 9.25
C ILE A 126 -5.33 1.00 7.87
N ASN A 127 -4.90 -0.13 7.32
CA ASN A 127 -4.20 -0.25 6.05
C ASN A 127 -5.05 -1.09 5.11
N TYR A 128 -5.57 -0.47 4.05
CA TYR A 128 -6.26 -1.14 2.96
C TYR A 128 -5.42 -1.03 1.69
N TRP A 129 -4.91 -2.17 1.22
CA TRP A 129 -4.09 -2.24 0.01
C TRP A 129 -4.66 -3.25 -0.98
N THR A 130 -4.81 -2.87 -2.25
CA THR A 130 -5.18 -3.85 -3.29
C THR A 130 -4.04 -4.86 -3.48
N THR A 131 -2.79 -4.39 -3.57
CA THR A 131 -1.56 -5.19 -3.59
C THR A 131 -0.50 -4.57 -2.69
N ALA A 132 0.25 -5.36 -1.94
CA ALA A 132 1.40 -4.85 -1.18
C ALA A 132 2.62 -5.75 -1.30
N ASN A 133 3.76 -5.14 -1.61
CA ASN A 133 5.07 -5.74 -1.68
C ASN A 133 5.98 -5.04 -0.65
N GLY A 134 6.41 -5.73 0.39
CA GLY A 134 7.29 -5.19 1.43
C GLY A 134 6.72 -5.35 2.84
N LEU A 135 6.97 -4.37 3.71
CA LEU A 135 6.66 -4.43 5.13
C LEU A 135 5.45 -3.55 5.47
N VAL A 136 4.46 -4.11 6.15
CA VAL A 136 3.26 -3.38 6.56
C VAL A 136 3.05 -3.57 8.05
N LEU A 137 2.98 -2.45 8.78
CA LEU A 137 2.70 -2.41 10.20
C LEU A 137 1.38 -1.69 10.41
N GLY A 138 0.46 -2.33 11.13
CA GLY A 138 -0.78 -1.66 11.50
C GLY A 138 -1.76 -2.47 12.30
N ALA A 139 -2.71 -1.84 12.97
CA ALA A 139 -3.69 -2.59 13.76
C ALA A 139 -4.56 -3.48 12.86
N PHE A 140 -5.03 -2.95 11.73
CA PHE A 140 -5.83 -3.68 10.76
C PHE A 140 -5.20 -3.58 9.37
N ASN A 141 -4.71 -4.71 8.84
CA ASN A 141 -4.13 -4.81 7.51
C ASN A 141 -5.05 -5.64 6.61
N LEU A 142 -5.69 -4.98 5.65
CA LEU A 142 -6.64 -5.55 4.71
C LEU A 142 -6.05 -5.52 3.30
N TYR A 143 -5.92 -6.69 2.70
CA TYR A 143 -5.38 -6.84 1.35
C TYR A 143 -6.44 -7.34 0.39
N GLY A 144 -6.62 -6.62 -0.72
CA GLY A 144 -7.61 -6.93 -1.74
C GLY A 144 -7.25 -8.17 -2.55
N HIS A 145 -6.01 -8.26 -3.02
CA HIS A 145 -5.54 -9.30 -3.92
C HIS A 145 -4.27 -9.99 -3.38
N LYS A 146 -3.11 -9.39 -3.59
CA LYS A 146 -1.82 -10.05 -3.36
C LYS A 146 -1.03 -9.35 -2.26
N PHE A 147 -0.41 -10.15 -1.41
CA PHE A 147 0.57 -9.69 -0.44
C PHE A 147 1.88 -10.46 -0.63
N ASN A 148 3.00 -9.73 -0.71
CA ASN A 148 4.34 -10.28 -0.78
C ASN A 148 5.27 -9.55 0.19
N GLY A 149 5.52 -10.11 1.37
CA GLY A 149 6.45 -9.52 2.34
C GLY A 149 6.06 -9.79 3.79
N VAL A 150 6.16 -8.81 4.67
CA VAL A 150 5.94 -8.97 6.12
C VAL A 150 4.80 -8.07 6.58
N SER A 151 3.73 -8.66 7.13
CA SER A 151 2.59 -7.93 7.68
C SER A 151 2.50 -8.17 9.18
N VAL A 152 2.54 -7.10 9.97
CA VAL A 152 2.41 -7.16 11.43
C VAL A 152 1.20 -6.34 11.86
N GLY A 153 0.30 -6.94 12.63
CA GLY A 153 -0.90 -6.26 13.09
C GLY A 153 -1.77 -7.04 14.04
N LEU A 154 -2.85 -6.43 14.55
CA LEU A 154 -3.83 -7.20 15.32
C LEU A 154 -4.61 -8.14 14.40
N THR A 155 -5.01 -7.62 13.23
CA THR A 155 -5.71 -8.37 12.21
C THR A 155 -5.02 -8.21 10.85
N ASN A 156 -4.71 -9.32 10.21
CA ASN A 156 -4.21 -9.36 8.84
C ASN A 156 -5.16 -10.19 7.97
N SER A 157 -5.84 -9.59 7.00
CA SER A 157 -6.78 -10.29 6.11
C SER A 157 -6.41 -10.10 4.64
N ILE A 158 -6.10 -11.19 3.94
CA ILE A 158 -5.81 -11.20 2.51
C ILE A 158 -6.92 -11.90 1.73
N GLY A 159 -7.42 -11.20 0.71
CA GLY A 159 -8.45 -11.67 -0.19
C GLY A 159 -9.86 -11.38 0.29
N TYR A 160 -10.06 -10.22 0.91
CA TYR A 160 -11.37 -9.77 1.38
C TYR A 160 -12.34 -9.42 0.23
N ARG A 161 -11.82 -9.09 -0.97
CA ARG A 161 -12.65 -8.85 -2.17
C ARG A 161 -12.84 -10.13 -2.97
N SER A 162 -14.05 -10.47 -3.40
CA SER A 162 -14.27 -11.56 -4.36
C SER A 162 -13.71 -11.14 -5.73
N CYS A 163 -12.64 -11.79 -6.19
CA CYS A 163 -12.25 -11.67 -7.59
C CYS A 163 -13.12 -12.60 -8.41
N VAL A 164 -13.90 -12.03 -9.33
CA VAL A 164 -14.72 -12.77 -10.31
C VAL A 164 -13.88 -13.77 -11.11
N CYS A 165 -12.58 -13.52 -11.24
CA CYS A 165 -11.63 -14.40 -11.92
C CYS A 165 -10.91 -15.42 -11.02
N GLY A 166 -11.21 -15.58 -9.72
CA GLY A 166 -10.67 -16.68 -8.90
C GLY A 166 -9.15 -16.72 -8.64
N TYR A 167 -8.36 -15.84 -9.27
CA TYR A 167 -6.90 -15.95 -9.32
C TYR A 167 -6.12 -15.07 -8.34
N CYS A 168 -6.77 -14.15 -7.63
CA CYS A 168 -6.02 -13.00 -7.13
C CYS A 168 -5.71 -12.98 -5.63
N HIS A 169 -5.92 -14.05 -4.86
CA HIS A 169 -5.87 -13.98 -3.38
C HIS A 169 -4.74 -14.77 -2.76
N ALA A 170 -3.51 -14.31 -2.95
CA ALA A 170 -2.31 -15.02 -2.51
C ALA A 170 -1.49 -14.20 -1.51
N MET A 171 -1.20 -14.83 -0.39
CA MET A 171 -0.21 -14.42 0.59
C MET A 171 1.11 -15.14 0.30
N SER A 172 2.19 -14.39 0.16
CA SER A 172 3.57 -14.88 0.17
C SER A 172 4.37 -14.04 1.18
N GLY A 173 5.13 -14.68 2.06
CA GLY A 173 5.93 -14.00 3.08
C GLY A 173 5.51 -14.35 4.51
N LEU A 174 5.41 -13.36 5.40
CA LEU A 174 5.20 -13.51 6.83
C LEU A 174 4.01 -12.67 7.31
N GLN A 175 3.09 -13.28 8.06
CA GLN A 175 2.01 -12.59 8.76
C GLN A 175 2.17 -12.81 10.26
N ILE A 176 2.17 -11.73 11.03
CA ILE A 176 2.20 -11.76 12.49
C ILE A 176 0.99 -10.99 13.00
N GLY A 177 0.15 -11.62 13.80
CA GLY A 177 -0.99 -10.94 14.40
C GLY A 177 -1.93 -11.81 15.19
N LEU A 178 -2.87 -11.23 15.93
CA LEU A 178 -3.83 -12.01 16.72
C LEU A 178 -4.73 -12.84 15.80
N PHE A 179 -5.19 -12.24 14.70
CA PHE A 179 -6.05 -12.87 13.70
C PHE A 179 -5.41 -12.75 12.31
N ASN A 180 -5.05 -13.88 11.70
CA ASN A 180 -4.55 -13.92 10.34
C ASN A 180 -5.50 -14.70 9.44
N ARG A 181 -5.90 -14.11 8.32
CA ARG A 181 -6.75 -14.76 7.30
C ARG A 181 -6.10 -14.60 5.94
N ALA A 182 -5.97 -15.70 5.20
CA ALA A 182 -5.52 -15.67 3.82
C ALA A 182 -6.22 -16.74 2.98
N ARG A 183 -6.79 -16.39 1.83
CA ARG A 183 -7.43 -17.41 0.98
C ARG A 183 -6.42 -18.45 0.46
N ARG A 184 -5.30 -18.00 -0.12
CA ARG A 184 -4.17 -18.88 -0.45
C ARG A 184 -2.93 -18.44 0.32
N ASN A 185 -2.44 -19.29 1.22
CA ASN A 185 -1.24 -19.01 2.02
C ASN A 185 -0.03 -19.80 1.47
N TRP A 186 1.00 -19.10 0.99
CA TRP A 186 2.29 -19.66 0.58
C TRP A 186 3.43 -19.26 1.52
N GLY A 187 3.12 -18.55 2.59
CA GLY A 187 4.08 -18.04 3.56
C GLY A 187 3.88 -18.62 4.95
N VAL A 188 4.34 -17.90 5.96
CA VAL A 188 4.22 -18.28 7.37
C VAL A 188 3.24 -17.34 8.07
N GLN A 189 2.35 -17.90 8.88
CA GLN A 189 1.42 -17.14 9.72
C GLN A 189 1.73 -17.42 11.19
N PHE A 190 1.91 -16.38 11.99
CA PHE A 190 2.03 -16.44 13.45
C PHE A 190 0.88 -15.66 14.08
N GLY A 191 0.07 -16.32 14.89
CA GLY A 191 -1.07 -15.66 15.53
C GLY A 191 -1.84 -16.49 16.52
N LEU A 192 -2.81 -15.90 17.21
CA LEU A 192 -3.71 -16.68 18.07
C LEU A 192 -4.63 -17.53 17.21
N ILE A 193 -5.21 -16.93 16.17
CA ILE A 193 -6.12 -17.56 15.23
C ILE A 193 -5.61 -17.33 13.81
N ASN A 194 -5.30 -18.43 13.12
CA ASN A 194 -4.87 -18.42 11.73
C ASN A 194 -5.90 -19.16 10.88
N GLN A 195 -6.35 -18.55 9.77
CA GLN A 195 -7.29 -19.16 8.83
C GLN A 195 -6.73 -19.10 7.41
N SER A 196 -6.67 -20.26 6.76
CA SER A 196 -6.38 -20.37 5.35
C SER A 196 -7.33 -21.30 4.61
N TYR A 197 -7.64 -21.00 3.35
CA TYR A 197 -8.45 -21.90 2.55
C TYR A 197 -7.56 -22.97 1.89
N ASN A 198 -6.55 -22.57 1.12
CA ASN A 198 -5.57 -23.46 0.49
C ASN A 198 -4.15 -22.85 0.56
N GLY A 199 -3.15 -23.56 0.01
CA GLY A 199 -1.76 -23.11 -0.11
C GLY A 199 -0.76 -24.00 0.63
N LYS A 200 0.54 -23.72 0.43
CA LYS A 200 1.65 -24.51 1.00
C LYS A 200 2.28 -23.90 2.25
N GLY A 201 1.74 -22.79 2.73
CA GLY A 201 2.27 -22.08 3.89
C GLY A 201 2.14 -22.87 5.18
N VAL A 202 2.87 -22.44 6.21
CA VAL A 202 2.81 -22.99 7.57
C VAL A 202 2.09 -21.99 8.47
N GLN A 203 1.27 -22.50 9.40
CA GLN A 203 0.57 -21.69 10.39
C GLN A 203 1.01 -22.10 11.78
N PHE A 204 1.34 -21.10 12.60
CA PHE A 204 1.72 -21.24 14.00
C PHE A 204 0.76 -20.43 14.86
N GLY A 205 0.03 -21.09 15.75
CA GLY A 205 -0.98 -20.42 16.56
C GLY A 205 -1.82 -21.33 17.44
N LEU A 206 -2.60 -20.75 18.36
CA LEU A 206 -3.47 -21.53 19.24
C LEU A 206 -4.54 -22.29 18.45
N ILE A 207 -5.11 -21.64 17.42
CA ILE A 207 -6.13 -22.22 16.56
C ILE A 207 -5.73 -21.98 15.10
N ASN A 208 -5.46 -23.06 14.36
CA ASN A 208 -5.11 -22.98 12.94
C ASN A 208 -6.14 -23.73 12.09
N ILE A 209 -6.90 -22.98 11.31
CA ILE A 209 -7.95 -23.48 10.44
C ILE A 209 -7.45 -23.52 8.99
N ARG A 210 -7.48 -24.71 8.37
CA ARG A 210 -7.16 -24.93 6.96
C ARG A 210 -8.25 -25.73 6.25
N SER A 211 -9.05 -25.06 5.42
CA SER A 211 -10.23 -25.68 4.79
C SER A 211 -9.90 -26.78 3.77
N ALA A 212 -8.76 -26.67 3.07
CA ALA A 212 -8.31 -27.66 2.09
C ALA A 212 -7.76 -28.96 2.71
N ASN A 213 -7.57 -29.03 4.04
CA ASN A 213 -7.18 -30.27 4.69
C ASN A 213 -8.39 -31.22 4.84
N PRO A 214 -8.13 -32.54 4.95
CA PRO A 214 -9.16 -33.52 5.34
C PRO A 214 -9.87 -33.08 6.61
N TRP A 215 -11.14 -33.46 6.76
CA TRP A 215 -12.03 -32.97 7.82
C TRP A 215 -11.42 -33.06 9.23
N TYR A 216 -10.64 -34.11 9.51
CA TYR A 216 -9.96 -34.36 10.79
C TYR A 216 -8.72 -33.48 11.05
N CYS A 217 -8.11 -32.89 10.02
CA CYS A 217 -6.95 -31.99 10.11
C CYS A 217 -7.27 -30.54 9.71
N ARG A 218 -8.55 -30.19 9.65
CA ARG A 218 -8.98 -28.81 9.33
C ARG A 218 -8.64 -27.83 10.43
N ILE A 219 -8.67 -28.25 11.69
CA ILE A 219 -8.39 -27.40 12.84
C ILE A 219 -7.30 -28.08 13.64
N LEU A 220 -6.11 -27.47 13.70
CA LEU A 220 -4.98 -27.99 14.46
C LEU A 220 -4.46 -26.93 15.43
N PRO A 221 -4.17 -27.29 16.68
CA PRO A 221 -3.52 -26.41 17.62
C PRO A 221 -2.01 -26.33 17.31
N ILE A 222 -1.39 -25.23 17.71
CA ILE A 222 0.05 -24.94 17.65
C ILE A 222 0.61 -24.84 16.22
N VAL A 223 0.50 -25.88 15.39
CA VAL A 223 1.04 -25.92 14.02
C VAL A 223 0.04 -26.54 13.05
N ASN A 224 -0.09 -25.96 11.85
CA ASN A 224 -0.86 -26.54 10.74
C ASN A 224 -0.14 -26.34 9.39
N PHE A 225 -0.13 -27.38 8.56
CA PHE A 225 0.45 -27.39 7.21
C PHE A 225 -0.40 -28.26 6.26
N LYS A 226 -0.12 -28.19 4.95
CA LYS A 226 -0.89 -28.91 3.91
C LYS A 226 -0.45 -30.38 3.88
N MET A 227 -1.39 -31.30 3.98
CA MET A 227 -1.11 -32.75 4.00
C MET A 227 -1.31 -33.45 2.64
N ASN A 228 -2.16 -32.93 1.75
CA ASN A 228 -2.45 -33.59 0.47
C ASN A 228 -1.51 -33.18 -0.66
N LYS A 229 -0.92 -34.19 -1.34
CA LYS A 229 -0.03 -34.06 -2.51
C LYS A 229 -0.74 -33.94 -3.87
N GLU A 230 -2.04 -34.28 -3.98
CA GLU A 230 -2.63 -34.60 -5.30
C GLU A 230 -3.04 -33.39 -6.17
N GLU A 231 -3.30 -32.20 -5.62
CA GLU A 231 -3.63 -31.01 -6.43
C GLU A 231 -2.40 -30.21 -6.90
N GLU A 232 -1.20 -30.78 -6.75
CA GLU A 232 0.06 -30.05 -6.91
C GLU A 232 0.41 -29.68 -8.36
N SER A 233 -0.14 -30.36 -9.37
CA SER A 233 0.22 -30.13 -10.77
C SER A 233 -0.51 -28.94 -11.43
N LYS A 234 -1.78 -28.72 -11.11
CA LYS A 234 -2.61 -27.70 -11.78
C LYS A 234 -2.33 -26.28 -11.27
N ASP A 235 -2.22 -26.11 -9.95
CA ASP A 235 -1.99 -24.79 -9.34
C ASP A 235 -0.54 -24.29 -9.53
N LYS A 236 0.44 -25.20 -9.63
CA LYS A 236 1.86 -24.85 -9.79
C LYS A 236 2.16 -24.38 -11.22
N HIS A 237 1.61 -25.05 -12.24
CA HIS A 237 1.67 -24.59 -13.62
C HIS A 237 1.05 -23.20 -13.77
N LEU A 238 -0.11 -22.99 -13.16
CA LEU A 238 -0.86 -21.74 -13.24
C LEU A 238 -0.14 -20.59 -12.51
N TYR A 239 0.45 -20.84 -11.34
CA TYR A 239 1.23 -19.83 -10.62
C TYR A 239 2.51 -19.44 -11.38
N GLU A 240 3.21 -20.40 -12.00
CA GLU A 240 4.36 -20.09 -12.84
C GLU A 240 3.98 -19.28 -14.08
N SER A 241 2.85 -19.58 -14.72
CA SER A 241 2.34 -18.79 -15.84
C SER A 241 2.06 -17.34 -15.44
N VAL A 242 1.55 -17.10 -14.23
CA VAL A 242 1.28 -15.74 -13.72
C VAL A 242 2.54 -15.04 -13.21
N ARG A 243 3.54 -15.77 -12.67
CA ARG A 243 4.82 -15.17 -12.25
C ARG A 243 5.65 -14.68 -13.44
N ARG A 244 5.45 -15.26 -14.62
CA ARG A 244 6.11 -14.86 -15.88
C ARG A 244 5.42 -13.66 -16.58
N LEU A 245 4.29 -13.18 -16.05
CA LEU A 245 3.57 -11.98 -16.51
C LEU A 245 3.81 -10.80 -15.57
#